data_AF-A0A2P5FVZ5-F1
#
_entry.id   AF-A0A2P5FVZ5-F1
#
_cell.length_a   1.000
_cell.length_b   1.000
_cell.length_c   1.000
_cell.angle_alpha   90.00
_cell.angle_beta   90.00
_cell.angle_gamma   90.00
#
_symmetry.space_group_name_H-M   'P 1'
#
loop_
_entity.id
_entity.type
_entity.pdbx_description
1 polymer ?
#
loop_
_entity_poly.entity_id
_entity_poly.type
_entity_poly.pdbx_seq_one_letter_code
_entity_poly.pdbx_strand_id
1 'polypeptide(L)'
;MAKGSSAVVSTIKAYTLPLVLFFGALFYQVVLIPKSFPPSHYDVLQIKKSSSMEEVNEAYEKLSSKWNSDAEVLVTHEFIKVRYAYELLTNPSWKKNYDIFGIEEQIDVLEKAKEQFVGRKFSSLELPLLDSVLPA
;
A
#
# COMPACT_ATOMS: atom_id res chain seq x y z
N MET A 1 58.77 24.98 8.03
CA MET A 1 57.54 24.43 8.64
C MET A 1 56.55 24.09 7.53
N ALA A 2 56.44 22.82 7.08
CA ALA A 2 55.48 22.42 6.03
C ALA A 2 55.02 20.95 6.15
N LYS A 3 55.09 20.35 7.34
CA LYS A 3 54.81 18.91 7.53
C LYS A 3 53.32 18.61 7.73
N GLY A 4 52.50 19.62 8.06
CA GLY A 4 51.07 19.45 8.34
C GLY A 4 50.18 19.29 7.10
N SER A 5 50.51 19.95 5.98
CA SER A 5 49.66 19.98 4.77
C SER A 5 49.66 18.64 3.99
N SER A 6 50.81 17.95 3.94
CA SER A 6 50.88 16.66 3.24
C SER A 6 50.14 15.54 3.97
N ALA A 7 50.10 15.57 5.31
CA ALA A 7 49.42 14.54 6.11
C ALA A 7 47.89 14.64 5.95
N VAL A 8 47.32 15.85 6.01
CA VAL A 8 45.88 16.06 5.81
C VAL A 8 45.42 15.66 4.41
N VAL A 9 46.20 15.92 3.36
CA VAL A 9 45.86 15.54 1.98
C VAL A 9 45.83 14.01 1.81
N SER A 10 46.76 13.28 2.43
CA SER A 10 46.77 11.82 2.40
C SER A 10 45.58 11.22 3.16
N THR A 11 45.24 11.78 4.31
CA THR A 11 44.07 11.38 5.09
C THR A 11 42.77 11.61 4.30
N ILE A 12 42.61 12.77 3.66
CA ILE A 12 41.43 13.08 2.84
C ILE A 12 41.24 12.07 1.70
N LYS A 13 42.33 11.73 0.99
CA LYS A 13 42.27 10.75 -0.12
C LYS A 13 41.88 9.34 0.35
N ALA A 14 42.35 8.91 1.52
CA ALA A 14 42.01 7.60 2.09
C ALA A 14 40.52 7.48 2.45
N TYR A 15 39.90 8.57 2.91
CA TYR A 15 38.47 8.58 3.28
C TYR A 15 37.53 9.02 2.15
N THR A 16 38.04 9.53 1.03
CA THR A 16 37.19 9.98 -0.10
C THR A 16 36.37 8.82 -0.67
N LEU A 17 37.00 7.65 -0.88
CA LEU A 17 36.32 6.48 -1.42
C LEU A 17 35.20 5.94 -0.50
N PRO A 18 35.44 5.65 0.79
CA PRO A 18 34.36 5.21 1.68
C PRO A 18 33.29 6.29 1.88
N LEU A 19 33.64 7.57 1.84
CA LEU A 19 32.67 8.67 1.95
C LEU A 19 31.74 8.72 0.73
N VAL A 20 32.29 8.60 -0.49
CA VAL A 20 31.48 8.54 -1.72
C VAL A 20 30.60 7.29 -1.74
N LEU A 21 31.12 6.14 -1.30
CA LEU A 21 30.31 4.92 -1.19
C LEU A 21 29.18 5.08 -0.15
N PHE A 22 29.46 5.72 0.98
CA PHE A 22 28.47 6.00 2.01
C PHE A 22 27.35 6.91 1.48
N PHE A 23 27.68 8.03 0.83
CA PHE A 23 26.66 8.91 0.24
C PHE A 23 25.93 8.26 -0.95
N GLY A 24 26.62 7.44 -1.74
CA GLY A 24 26.00 6.65 -2.81
C GLY A 24 24.99 5.64 -2.26
N ALA A 25 25.33 4.95 -1.17
CA ALA A 25 24.43 4.04 -0.47
C ALA A 25 23.23 4.79 0.16
N LEU A 26 23.46 5.95 0.78
CA LEU A 26 22.37 6.78 1.30
C LEU A 26 21.44 7.25 0.18
N PHE A 27 21.99 7.69 -0.96
CA PHE A 27 21.19 8.10 -2.11
C PHE A 27 20.40 6.92 -2.68
N TYR A 28 21.03 5.75 -2.81
CA TYR A 28 20.38 4.51 -3.22
C TYR A 28 19.20 4.19 -2.29
N GLN A 29 19.40 4.25 -0.98
CA GLN A 29 18.35 4.03 0.01
C GLN A 29 17.19 5.02 -0.15
N VAL A 30 17.47 6.32 -0.28
CA VAL A 30 16.43 7.35 -0.36
C VAL A 30 15.65 7.29 -1.69
N VAL A 31 16.30 6.97 -2.80
CA VAL A 31 15.66 7.03 -4.13
C VAL A 31 15.01 5.71 -4.55
N LEU A 32 15.59 4.56 -4.17
CA LEU A 32 15.11 3.25 -4.64
C LEU A 32 14.18 2.55 -3.66
N ILE A 33 14.32 2.76 -2.35
CA ILE A 33 13.44 2.12 -1.35
C ILE A 33 11.99 2.65 -1.36
N PRO A 34 11.66 3.94 -1.59
CA PRO A 34 10.28 4.40 -1.44
C PRO A 34 9.31 3.80 -2.48
N LYS A 35 9.82 3.23 -3.58
CA LYS A 35 9.01 2.55 -4.60
C LYS A 35 8.74 1.07 -4.27
N SER A 36 9.36 0.51 -3.24
CA SER A 36 9.32 -0.93 -2.95
C SER A 36 8.24 -1.32 -1.93
N PHE A 37 7.53 -0.36 -1.33
CA PHE A 37 6.48 -0.66 -0.37
C PHE A 37 5.17 -0.95 -1.09
N PRO A 38 4.45 -2.04 -0.75
CA PRO A 38 3.15 -2.30 -1.33
C PRO A 38 2.20 -1.13 -1.04
N PRO A 39 1.33 -0.75 -2.00
CA PRO A 39 0.37 0.33 -1.80
C PRO A 39 -0.53 0.03 -0.61
N SER A 40 -0.72 1.01 0.26
CA SER A 40 -1.62 0.91 1.41
C SER A 40 -3.08 0.85 0.96
N HIS A 41 -3.99 0.32 1.79
CA HIS A 41 -5.42 0.43 1.56
C HIS A 41 -5.91 1.89 1.47
N TYR A 42 -5.22 2.81 2.14
CA TYR A 42 -5.46 4.25 1.97
C TYR A 42 -5.10 4.70 0.55
N ASP A 43 -3.99 4.21 -0.01
CA ASP A 43 -3.56 4.52 -1.38
C ASP A 43 -4.51 3.89 -2.42
N VAL A 44 -5.03 2.70 -2.13
CA VAL A 44 -6.03 2.02 -2.98
C VAL A 44 -7.32 2.85 -3.10
N LEU A 45 -7.77 3.47 -2.01
CA LEU A 45 -8.89 4.41 -2.01
C LEU A 45 -8.50 5.84 -2.42
N GLN A 46 -7.22 6.10 -2.69
CA GLN A 46 -6.67 7.43 -3.03
C GLN A 46 -6.92 8.49 -1.96
N ILE A 47 -6.92 8.08 -0.69
CA ILE A 47 -7.11 8.94 0.48
C ILE A 47 -5.87 8.97 1.36
N LYS A 48 -5.82 9.90 2.30
CA LYS A 48 -4.70 10.00 3.25
C LYS A 48 -4.95 9.08 4.44
N LYS A 49 -3.88 8.63 5.11
CA LYS A 49 -4.00 7.86 6.36
C LYS A 49 -4.75 8.61 7.47
N SER A 50 -4.76 9.94 7.43
CA SER A 50 -5.49 10.81 8.35
C SER A 50 -6.95 11.07 7.95
N SER A 51 -7.48 10.39 6.93
CA SER A 51 -8.83 10.61 6.42
C SER A 51 -9.91 10.11 7.38
N SER A 52 -11.01 10.86 7.44
CA SER A 52 -12.18 10.54 8.26
C SER A 52 -13.03 9.42 7.64
N MET A 53 -14.00 8.91 8.39
CA MET A 53 -14.90 7.86 7.90
C MET A 53 -15.73 8.35 6.70
N GLU A 54 -16.12 9.62 6.72
CA GLU A 54 -16.89 10.25 5.66
C GLU A 54 -16.08 10.32 4.36
N GLU A 55 -14.79 10.66 4.43
CA GLU A 55 -13.90 10.68 3.28
C GLU A 55 -13.67 9.27 2.70
N VAL A 56 -13.59 8.23 3.55
CA VAL A 56 -13.51 6.83 3.12
C VAL A 56 -14.75 6.45 2.31
N ASN A 57 -15.93 6.84 2.80
CA ASN A 57 -17.20 6.54 2.12
C ASN A 57 -17.34 7.31 0.81
N GLU A 58 -17.00 8.60 0.79
CA GLU A 58 -17.03 9.41 -0.42
C GLU A 58 -16.07 8.88 -1.50
N ALA A 59 -14.85 8.51 -1.11
CA ALA A 59 -13.88 7.92 -2.02
C ALA A 59 -14.38 6.59 -2.61
N TYR A 60 -15.00 5.75 -1.77
CA TYR A 60 -15.61 4.50 -2.23
C TYR A 60 -16.76 4.75 -3.20
N GLU A 61 -17.69 5.66 -2.90
CA GLU A 61 -18.81 6.01 -3.80
C GLU A 61 -18.32 6.55 -5.15
N LYS A 62 -17.26 7.37 -5.14
CA LYS A 62 -16.63 7.88 -6.36
C LYS A 62 -16.00 6.77 -7.20
N LEU A 63 -15.41 5.75 -6.58
CA LEU A 63 -14.85 4.60 -7.28
C LEU A 63 -15.95 3.63 -7.76
N SER A 64 -16.98 3.42 -6.94
CA SER A 64 -18.08 2.50 -7.21
C SER A 64 -19.00 2.99 -8.32
N SER A 65 -19.25 4.30 -8.39
CA SER A 65 -20.06 4.91 -9.45
C SER A 65 -19.51 4.63 -10.86
N LYS A 66 -18.19 4.53 -11.02
CA LYS A 66 -17.54 4.16 -12.29
C LYS A 66 -17.78 2.70 -12.69
N TRP A 67 -18.05 1.83 -11.73
CA TRP A 67 -18.33 0.41 -12.00
C TRP A 67 -19.81 0.15 -12.23
N ASN A 68 -20.67 0.93 -11.57
CA ASN A 68 -22.12 0.84 -11.73
C ASN A 68 -22.62 1.48 -13.03
N SER A 69 -21.83 2.35 -13.68
CA SER A 69 -22.23 3.00 -14.94
C SER A 69 -22.08 2.09 -16.17
N ASP A 70 -21.25 1.05 -16.10
CA ASP A 70 -21.03 0.12 -17.22
C ASP A 70 -21.66 -1.25 -16.90
N ALA A 71 -22.62 -1.66 -17.72
CA ALA A 71 -23.42 -2.86 -17.52
C ALA A 71 -22.64 -4.19 -17.61
N GLU A 72 -21.35 -4.17 -17.97
CA GLU A 72 -20.51 -5.36 -18.16
C GLU A 72 -19.11 -5.24 -17.52
N VAL A 73 -18.95 -4.51 -16.42
CA VAL A 73 -17.65 -4.50 -15.71
C VAL A 73 -17.43 -5.86 -15.05
N LEU A 74 -16.46 -6.61 -15.59
CA LEU A 74 -15.93 -7.81 -14.96
C LEU A 74 -15.21 -7.45 -13.67
N VAL A 75 -15.39 -8.27 -12.64
CA VAL A 75 -14.68 -8.13 -11.38
C VAL A 75 -13.18 -8.34 -11.63
N THR A 76 -12.40 -7.30 -11.38
CA THR A 76 -10.95 -7.30 -11.49
C THR A 76 -10.29 -7.36 -10.11
N HIS A 77 -9.00 -7.69 -10.08
CA HIS A 77 -8.24 -7.67 -8.82
C HIS A 77 -8.27 -6.30 -8.12
N GLU A 78 -8.27 -5.21 -8.89
CA GLU A 78 -8.34 -3.85 -8.35
C GLU A 78 -9.68 -3.57 -7.68
N PHE A 79 -10.77 -4.06 -8.26
CA PHE A 79 -12.09 -3.96 -7.65
C PHE A 79 -12.12 -4.63 -6.27
N ILE A 80 -11.62 -5.86 -6.16
CA ILE A 80 -11.63 -6.62 -4.90
C ILE A 80 -10.77 -5.92 -3.86
N LYS A 81 -9.61 -5.38 -4.26
CA LYS A 81 -8.74 -4.59 -3.37
C LYS A 81 -9.41 -3.33 -2.86
N VAL A 82 -10.10 -2.57 -3.72
CA VAL A 82 -10.82 -1.34 -3.33
C VAL A 82 -11.96 -1.66 -2.37
N ARG A 83 -12.74 -2.71 -2.67
CA ARG A 83 -13.84 -3.11 -1.79
C ARG A 83 -13.33 -3.59 -0.43
N TYR A 84 -12.28 -4.40 -0.42
CA TYR A 84 -11.62 -4.84 0.81
C TYR A 84 -11.06 -3.67 1.62
N ALA A 85 -10.40 -2.72 0.96
CA ALA A 85 -9.90 -1.50 1.60
C ALA A 85 -11.01 -0.69 2.26
N TYR A 86 -12.17 -0.56 1.61
CA TYR A 86 -13.35 0.06 2.21
C TYR A 86 -13.84 -0.69 3.45
N GLU A 87 -14.08 -2.01 3.35
CA GLU A 87 -14.57 -2.81 4.47
C GLU A 87 -13.62 -2.79 5.68
N LEU A 88 -12.31 -2.84 5.43
CA LEU A 88 -11.28 -2.74 6.45
C LEU A 88 -11.30 -1.38 7.16
N LEU A 89 -11.38 -0.29 6.39
CA LEU A 89 -11.31 1.08 6.92
C LEU A 89 -12.63 1.54 7.53
N THR A 90 -13.75 0.95 7.14
CA THR A 90 -15.07 1.20 7.73
C THR A 90 -15.27 0.50 9.07
N ASN A 91 -14.63 -0.64 9.31
CA ASN A 91 -14.72 -1.30 10.60
C ASN A 91 -13.71 -0.68 11.60
N PRO A 92 -14.15 -0.05 12.70
CA PRO A 92 -13.24 0.63 13.64
C PRO A 92 -12.26 -0.33 14.34
N SER A 93 -12.66 -1.60 14.54
CA SER A 93 -11.78 -2.62 15.11
C SER A 93 -10.66 -2.99 14.13
N TRP A 94 -11.04 -3.26 12.87
CA TRP A 94 -10.09 -3.64 11.83
C TRP A 94 -9.18 -2.48 11.42
N LYS A 95 -9.72 -1.26 11.28
CA LYS A 95 -8.94 -0.05 11.03
C LYS A 95 -7.90 0.17 12.12
N LYS A 96 -8.27 0.02 13.40
CA LYS A 96 -7.33 0.15 14.52
C LYS A 96 -6.21 -0.88 14.43
N ASN A 97 -6.53 -2.15 14.17
CA ASN A 97 -5.53 -3.20 14.03
C ASN A 97 -4.61 -2.93 12.82
N TYR A 98 -5.17 -2.51 11.69
CA TYR A 98 -4.41 -2.13 10.50
C TYR A 98 -3.48 -0.95 10.76
N ASP A 99 -3.95 0.09 11.45
CA ASP A 99 -3.15 1.28 11.73
C ASP A 99 -2.00 1.02 12.72
N ILE A 100 -2.20 0.11 13.68
CA ILE A 100 -1.21 -0.27 14.70
C ILE A 100 -0.18 -1.24 14.14
N PHE A 101 -0.65 -2.33 13.51
CA PHE A 101 0.22 -3.44 13.12
C PHE A 101 0.72 -3.30 11.68
N GLY A 102 -0.01 -2.61 10.81
CA GLY A 102 0.29 -2.56 9.37
C GLY A 102 0.23 -3.93 8.69
N ILE A 103 -0.35 -4.93 9.37
CA ILE A 103 -0.48 -6.31 8.90
C ILE A 103 -1.94 -6.54 8.54
N GLU A 104 -2.17 -7.02 7.33
CA GLU A 104 -3.46 -7.52 6.89
C GLU A 104 -3.65 -8.94 7.47
N GLU A 105 -4.45 -9.07 8.53
CA GLU A 105 -4.73 -10.38 9.15
C GLU A 105 -5.55 -11.32 8.24
N GLN A 106 -6.12 -10.78 7.16
CA GLN A 106 -7.09 -11.48 6.30
C GLN A 106 -6.57 -11.66 4.85
N ILE A 107 -5.25 -11.67 4.64
CA ILE A 107 -4.64 -11.86 3.30
C ILE A 107 -5.12 -13.15 2.65
N ASP A 108 -5.15 -14.26 3.40
CA ASP A 108 -5.57 -15.57 2.88
C ASP A 108 -7.04 -15.57 2.44
N VAL A 109 -7.89 -14.82 3.15
CA VAL A 109 -9.32 -14.66 2.83
C VAL A 109 -9.46 -13.79 1.56
N LEU A 110 -8.66 -12.73 1.45
CA LEU A 110 -8.62 -11.88 0.27
C LEU A 110 -8.12 -12.63 -0.97
N GLU A 111 -7.16 -13.53 -0.83
CA GLU A 111 -6.64 -14.35 -1.93
C GLU A 111 -7.71 -15.32 -2.45
N LYS A 112 -8.42 -16.00 -1.54
CA LYS A 112 -9.58 -16.82 -1.89
C LYS A 112 -10.69 -16.01 -2.56
N ALA A 113 -10.99 -14.81 -2.05
CA ALA A 113 -11.97 -13.92 -2.66
C ALA A 113 -11.55 -13.53 -4.09
N LYS A 114 -10.26 -13.25 -4.32
CA LYS A 114 -9.73 -13.00 -5.67
C LYS A 114 -9.98 -14.18 -6.58
N GLU A 115 -9.63 -15.39 -6.17
CA GLU A 115 -9.85 -16.59 -6.98
C GLU A 115 -11.33 -16.84 -7.27
N GLN A 116 -12.21 -16.62 -6.29
CA GLN A 116 -13.63 -16.90 -6.41
C GLN A 116 -14.37 -15.89 -7.31
N PHE A 117 -13.98 -14.62 -7.24
CA PHE A 117 -14.75 -13.52 -7.83
C PHE A 117 -14.12 -12.89 -9.07
N VAL A 118 -12.81 -13.05 -9.31
CA VAL A 118 -12.16 -12.51 -10.52
C VAL A 118 -12.79 -13.10 -11.78
N GLY A 119 -13.18 -12.23 -12.72
CA GLY A 119 -13.83 -12.63 -13.97
C GLY A 119 -15.34 -12.91 -13.84
N ARG A 120 -15.93 -12.82 -12.64
CA ARG A 120 -17.40 -12.85 -12.49
C ARG A 120 -18.03 -11.48 -12.71
N LYS A 121 -19.36 -11.46 -12.86
CA LYS A 121 -20.12 -10.21 -12.91
C LYS A 121 -20.23 -9.59 -11.52
N PHE A 122 -20.12 -8.26 -11.44
CA PHE A 122 -20.25 -7.50 -10.19
C PHE A 122 -21.51 -7.84 -9.40
N SER A 123 -22.64 -8.06 -10.08
CA SER A 123 -23.93 -8.42 -9.48
C SER A 123 -23.94 -9.76 -8.73
N SER A 124 -22.90 -10.59 -8.87
CA SER A 124 -22.77 -11.87 -8.17
C SER A 124 -21.86 -11.82 -6.93
N LEU A 125 -21.39 -10.64 -6.56
CA LEU A 125 -20.63 -10.46 -5.32
C LEU A 125 -21.58 -10.44 -4.13
N GLU A 126 -21.44 -11.43 -3.25
CA GLU A 126 -22.08 -11.39 -1.93
C GLU A 126 -21.22 -10.51 -1.00
N LEU A 127 -21.86 -9.56 -0.33
CA LEU A 127 -21.23 -8.61 0.57
C LEU A 127 -21.70 -8.89 2.01
N PRO A 128 -20.84 -8.79 3.05
CA PRO A 128 -19.42 -8.41 3.03
C PRO A 128 -18.49 -9.47 2.44
N LEU A 129 -17.38 -9.06 1.80
CA LEU A 129 -16.47 -10.00 1.13
C LEU A 129 -15.87 -11.02 2.10
N LEU A 130 -15.51 -10.57 3.31
CA LEU A 130 -14.89 -11.44 4.32
C LEU A 130 -15.85 -12.50 4.86
N ASP A 131 -17.11 -12.13 5.12
CA ASP A 131 -18.11 -13.05 5.65
C ASP A 131 -18.52 -14.11 4.62
N SER A 132 -18.45 -13.79 3.32
CA SER A 132 -18.76 -14.75 2.25
C SER A 132 -17.72 -15.86 2.06
N VAL A 133 -16.50 -15.68 2.59
CA VAL A 133 -15.36 -16.59 2.39
C VAL A 133 -14.97 -17.35 3.66
N LEU A 134 -15.37 -16.85 4.84
CA LEU A 134 -15.17 -17.56 6.10
C LEU A 134 -16.17 -18.73 6.24
N PRO A 135 -15.72 -19.97 6.53
CA PRO A 135 -16.65 -21.01 6.93
C PRO A 135 -17.28 -20.62 8.27
N ALA A 136 -18.61 -20.71 8.34
CA ALA A 136 -19.40 -20.47 9.55
C ALA A 136 -18.95 -21.33 10.74
#